data_AF-J7QGP4-F1
#
_entry.id   AF-J7QGP4-F1
#
_cell.length_a   1.000
_cell.length_b   1.000
_cell.length_c   1.000
_cell.angle_alpha   90.00
_cell.angle_beta   90.00
_cell.angle_gamma   90.00
#
_symmetry.space_group_name_H-M   'P 1'
#
loop_
_entity.id
_entity.type
_entity.pdbx_description
1 polymer ?
#
loop_
_entity_poly.entity_id
_entity_poly.type
_entity_poly.pdbx_seq_one_letter_code
_entity_poly.pdbx_strand_id
1 'polypeptide(L)'
;MSNDASGNSPKSKRGGKRPGAGRKPKGYVKPAAISQLNRVQALASEPPVEIDSVAQTHAKDAIEAFVKILFNGSSEPARISAAKEILDRGYGKPAVEIGGDAAPMLPFMMRPTSNDTISVTEEVRLEARRYANLAIKTLHTIATNGASETAVASAAKALLDRGLGTVGKARMIEDQKPDRLGKKEEIRRAAVEATASGIFSPRQPPRNPVARAQ
;
A
#
# COMPACT_ATOMS: atom_id res chain seq x y z
N MET A 1 -23.34 -11.65 83.36
CA MET A 1 -22.11 -11.57 82.54
C MET A 1 -22.14 -12.82 81.67
N SER A 2 -22.20 -12.84 80.35
CA SER A 2 -22.01 -11.89 79.25
C SER A 2 -22.35 -12.72 78.01
N ASN A 3 -23.34 -12.32 77.20
CA ASN A 3 -23.67 -13.01 75.95
C ASN A 3 -23.47 -12.08 74.75
N ASP A 4 -22.77 -12.64 73.77
CA ASP A 4 -22.20 -12.07 72.56
C ASP A 4 -23.17 -11.26 71.69
N ALA A 5 -22.82 -9.99 71.44
CA ALA A 5 -23.39 -9.20 70.37
C ALA A 5 -22.42 -9.24 69.18
N SER A 6 -22.57 -10.25 68.32
CA SER A 6 -21.84 -10.33 67.05
C SER A 6 -22.41 -9.31 66.06
N GLY A 7 -21.60 -8.28 65.78
CA GLY A 7 -21.91 -7.25 64.80
C GLY A 7 -21.94 -7.82 63.38
N ASN A 8 -23.05 -7.59 62.68
CA ASN A 8 -23.10 -7.74 61.23
C ASN A 8 -23.89 -6.57 60.62
N SER A 9 -23.22 -5.44 60.45
CA SER A 9 -23.74 -4.33 59.66
C SER A 9 -23.66 -4.68 58.17
N PRO A 10 -24.76 -4.64 57.40
CA PRO A 10 -24.72 -4.92 55.96
C PRO A 10 -23.94 -3.82 55.25
N LYS A 11 -22.80 -4.18 54.64
CA LYS A 11 -21.98 -3.27 53.83
C LYS A 11 -22.87 -2.60 52.78
N SER A 12 -22.95 -1.27 52.83
CA SER A 12 -23.73 -0.46 51.89
C SER A 12 -23.41 -0.87 50.45
N LYS A 13 -24.42 -1.31 49.70
CA LYS A 13 -24.33 -1.61 48.26
C LYS A 13 -23.97 -0.30 47.52
N ARG A 14 -22.67 -0.04 47.33
CA ARG A 14 -22.20 1.09 46.52
C ARG A 14 -22.64 0.86 45.07
N GLY A 15 -23.50 1.75 44.59
CA GLY A 15 -23.78 2.06 43.18
C GLY A 15 -23.95 0.87 42.24
N GLY A 16 -25.20 0.57 41.85
CA GLY A 16 -25.49 -0.40 40.79
C GLY A 16 -24.72 -0.09 39.50
N LYS A 17 -24.25 -1.15 38.83
CA LYS A 17 -23.51 -1.09 37.57
C LYS A 17 -24.36 -0.39 36.51
N ARG A 18 -24.07 0.88 36.24
CA ARG A 18 -24.61 1.56 35.06
C ARG A 18 -23.89 1.02 33.82
N PRO A 19 -24.60 0.63 32.75
CA PRO A 19 -23.93 0.27 31.49
C PRO A 19 -23.06 1.45 31.05
N GLY A 20 -21.77 1.19 30.79
CA GLY A 20 -20.78 2.21 30.43
C GLY A 20 -19.98 2.84 31.57
N ALA A 21 -20.34 2.62 32.85
CA ALA A 21 -19.65 3.25 33.99
C ALA A 21 -18.48 2.42 34.60
N GLY A 22 -18.09 1.32 33.94
CA GLY A 22 -16.96 0.49 34.39
C GLY A 22 -15.62 1.05 33.91
N ARG A 23 -14.59 1.02 34.77
CA ARG A 23 -13.21 1.16 34.32
C ARG A 23 -12.92 0.04 33.31
N LYS A 24 -12.46 0.43 32.12
CA LYS A 24 -12.06 -0.52 31.07
C LYS A 24 -11.00 -1.48 31.63
N PRO A 25 -11.06 -2.78 31.33
CA PRO A 25 -10.11 -3.74 31.85
C PRO A 25 -8.68 -3.38 31.41
N LYS A 26 -7.69 -3.73 32.26
CA LYS A 26 -6.28 -3.54 31.94
C LYS A 26 -5.96 -4.32 30.65
N GLY A 27 -5.41 -3.63 29.64
CA GLY A 27 -5.16 -4.22 28.31
C GLY A 27 -6.32 -4.06 27.31
N TYR A 28 -7.36 -3.28 27.62
CA TYR A 28 -8.39 -2.93 26.63
C TYR A 28 -7.80 -2.08 25.50
N VAL A 29 -7.56 -2.73 24.36
CA VAL A 29 -7.32 -2.07 23.09
C VAL A 29 -8.68 -1.92 22.40
N LYS A 30 -8.99 -0.73 21.87
CA LYS A 30 -10.21 -0.56 21.06
C LYS A 30 -10.13 -1.58 19.91
N PRO A 31 -11.17 -2.41 19.68
CA PRO A 31 -11.15 -3.30 18.52
C PRO A 31 -10.94 -2.45 17.27
N ALA A 32 -10.08 -2.91 16.36
CA ALA A 32 -9.93 -2.26 15.07
C ALA A 32 -11.31 -2.17 14.40
N ALA A 33 -11.60 -1.11 13.65
CA ALA A 33 -12.90 -0.94 13.00
C ALA A 33 -13.31 -2.18 12.15
N ILE A 34 -12.31 -2.87 11.59
CA ILE A 34 -12.46 -4.13 10.86
C ILE A 34 -13.04 -5.24 11.75
N SER A 35 -12.66 -5.32 13.02
CA SER A 35 -13.18 -6.31 13.98
C SER A 35 -14.65 -6.09 14.33
N GLN A 36 -15.22 -4.93 14.00
CA GLN A 36 -16.64 -4.63 14.17
C GLN A 36 -17.47 -5.01 12.95
N LEU A 37 -16.84 -5.32 11.81
CA LEU A 37 -17.56 -5.78 10.63
C LEU A 37 -18.18 -7.15 10.90
N ASN A 38 -19.49 -7.25 10.72
CA ASN A 38 -20.18 -8.52 10.82
C ASN A 38 -19.91 -9.35 9.57
N ARG A 39 -18.91 -10.23 9.67
CA ARG A 39 -18.49 -11.13 8.57
C ARG A 39 -19.65 -11.92 7.97
N VAL A 40 -20.59 -12.39 8.80
CA VAL A 40 -21.73 -13.19 8.34
C VAL A 40 -22.68 -12.34 7.50
N GLN A 41 -22.95 -11.11 7.92
CA GLN A 41 -23.79 -10.18 7.15
C GLN A 41 -23.12 -9.75 5.85
N ALA A 42 -21.81 -9.46 5.88
CA ALA A 42 -21.06 -9.07 4.69
C ALA A 42 -20.95 -10.18 3.63
N LEU A 43 -20.98 -11.46 4.04
CA LEU A 43 -21.00 -12.60 3.12
C LEU A 43 -22.42 -13.02 2.71
N ALA A 44 -23.45 -12.57 3.43
CA ALA A 44 -24.85 -12.85 3.12
C ALA A 44 -25.43 -11.90 2.05
N SER A 45 -24.85 -10.71 1.88
CA SER A 45 -25.21 -9.81 0.78
C SER A 45 -24.80 -10.40 -0.56
N GLU A 46 -25.65 -10.27 -1.57
CA GLU A 46 -25.34 -10.69 -2.94
C GLU A 46 -24.09 -9.94 -3.45
N PRO A 47 -23.14 -10.63 -4.10
CA PRO A 47 -21.99 -9.96 -4.70
C PRO A 47 -22.45 -8.88 -5.68
N PRO A 48 -21.86 -7.68 -5.65
CA PRO A 48 -22.23 -6.63 -6.59
C PRO A 48 -21.87 -7.06 -8.01
N VAL A 49 -22.80 -6.82 -8.94
CA VAL A 49 -22.58 -7.07 -10.38
C VAL A 49 -21.46 -6.17 -10.92
N GLU A 50 -21.40 -4.92 -10.44
CA GLU A 50 -20.37 -3.95 -10.80
C GLU A 50 -19.67 -3.41 -9.54
N ILE A 51 -18.43 -3.85 -9.32
CA ILE A 51 -17.61 -3.44 -8.16
C ILE A 51 -17.35 -1.93 -8.16
N ASP A 52 -17.24 -1.32 -9.35
CA ASP A 52 -16.92 0.10 -9.50
C ASP A 52 -17.99 1.00 -8.89
N SER A 53 -19.27 0.63 -9.02
CA SER A 53 -20.39 1.38 -8.44
C SER A 53 -20.30 1.44 -6.92
N VAL A 54 -20.01 0.29 -6.28
CA VAL A 54 -19.85 0.17 -4.82
C VAL A 54 -18.58 0.88 -4.34
N ALA A 55 -17.49 0.82 -5.11
CA ALA A 55 -16.27 1.53 -4.74
C ALA A 55 -16.45 3.06 -4.81
N GLN A 56 -17.21 3.55 -5.79
CA GLN A 56 -17.47 4.98 -5.97
C GLN A 56 -18.27 5.59 -4.82
N THR A 57 -19.21 4.85 -4.21
CA THR A 57 -19.99 5.37 -3.06
C THR A 57 -19.10 5.69 -1.85
N HIS A 58 -17.99 4.96 -1.68
CA HIS A 58 -17.04 5.16 -0.58
C HIS A 58 -15.88 6.12 -0.92
N ALA A 59 -15.86 6.72 -2.12
CA ALA A 59 -14.73 7.53 -2.57
C ALA A 59 -14.52 8.80 -1.72
N LYS A 60 -15.61 9.46 -1.31
CA LYS A 60 -15.55 10.68 -0.47
C LYS A 60 -15.01 10.36 0.93
N ASP A 61 -15.54 9.30 1.55
CA ASP A 61 -15.07 8.81 2.86
C ASP A 61 -13.59 8.40 2.82
N ALA A 62 -13.14 7.83 1.70
CA ALA A 62 -11.73 7.48 1.51
C ALA A 62 -10.81 8.70 1.46
N ILE A 63 -11.23 9.79 0.78
CA ILE A 63 -10.48 11.07 0.82
C ILE A 63 -10.42 11.60 2.24
N GLU A 64 -11.55 11.62 2.96
CA GLU A 64 -11.59 12.09 4.33
C GLU A 64 -10.70 11.23 5.26
N ALA A 65 -10.63 9.93 5.04
CA ALA A 65 -9.71 9.03 5.74
C ALA A 65 -8.24 9.39 5.47
N PHE A 66 -7.86 9.72 4.23
CA PHE A 66 -6.51 10.21 3.93
C PHE A 66 -6.21 11.53 4.64
N VAL A 67 -7.17 12.46 4.67
CA VAL A 67 -7.02 13.73 5.41
C VAL A 67 -6.82 13.47 6.91
N LYS A 68 -7.58 12.53 7.49
CA LYS A 68 -7.40 12.09 8.89
C LYS A 68 -6.00 11.51 9.13
N ILE A 69 -5.46 10.74 8.18
CA ILE A 69 -4.09 10.22 8.24
C ILE A 69 -3.06 11.36 8.18
N LEU A 70 -3.29 12.40 7.36
CA LEU A 70 -2.37 13.55 7.27
C LEU A 70 -2.20 14.28 8.60
N PHE A 71 -3.28 14.40 9.40
CA PHE A 71 -3.22 15.03 10.73
C PHE A 71 -2.76 14.07 11.83
N ASN A 72 -3.36 12.89 11.89
CA ASN A 72 -3.29 12.00 13.05
C ASN A 72 -2.44 10.75 12.81
N GLY A 73 -1.89 10.58 11.62
CA GLY A 73 -1.10 9.40 11.26
C GLY A 73 0.14 9.29 12.14
N SER A 74 0.36 8.11 12.73
CA SER A 74 1.51 7.84 13.60
C SER A 74 2.84 7.65 12.85
N SER A 75 2.77 7.43 11.54
CA SER A 75 3.91 7.08 10.69
C SER A 75 4.08 8.09 9.56
N GLU A 76 5.29 8.62 9.38
CA GLU A 76 5.64 9.50 8.25
C GLU A 76 5.36 8.83 6.89
N PRO A 77 5.77 7.57 6.64
CA PRO A 77 5.39 6.84 5.43
C PRO A 77 3.88 6.84 5.14
N ALA A 78 3.05 6.66 6.18
CA ALA A 78 1.60 6.66 6.00
C ALA A 78 1.08 8.06 5.57
N ARG A 79 1.62 9.13 6.17
CA ARG A 79 1.30 10.52 5.77
C ARG A 79 1.75 10.81 4.34
N ILE A 80 2.95 10.37 3.95
CA ILE A 80 3.47 10.55 2.59
C ILE A 80 2.59 9.83 1.56
N SER A 81 2.20 8.59 1.83
CA SER A 81 1.31 7.82 0.95
C SER A 81 -0.06 8.49 0.84
N ALA A 82 -0.66 8.92 1.95
CA ALA A 82 -1.92 9.65 1.93
C ALA A 82 -1.83 10.98 1.15
N ALA A 83 -0.74 11.74 1.31
CA ALA A 83 -0.50 12.97 0.58
C ALA A 83 -0.37 12.72 -0.93
N LYS A 84 0.38 11.68 -1.32
CA LYS A 84 0.53 11.28 -2.73
C LYS A 84 -0.81 10.89 -3.36
N GLU A 85 -1.62 10.08 -2.68
CA GLU A 85 -2.93 9.67 -3.19
C GLU A 85 -3.86 10.88 -3.39
N ILE A 86 -3.93 11.81 -2.45
CA ILE A 86 -4.74 13.03 -2.61
C ILE A 86 -4.29 13.82 -3.85
N LEU A 87 -2.99 14.01 -4.03
CA LEU A 87 -2.45 14.78 -5.15
C LEU A 87 -2.66 14.06 -6.49
N ASP A 88 -2.45 12.74 -6.54
CA ASP A 88 -2.61 11.93 -7.75
C ASP A 88 -4.07 11.87 -8.21
N ARG A 89 -5.04 11.93 -7.27
CA ARG A 89 -6.46 12.06 -7.62
C ARG A 89 -6.84 13.46 -8.05
N GLY A 90 -6.29 14.51 -7.47
CA GLY A 90 -6.63 15.89 -7.83
C GLY A 90 -6.02 16.35 -9.17
N TYR A 91 -4.77 15.98 -9.43
CA TYR A 91 -3.97 16.50 -10.55
C TYR A 91 -3.46 15.43 -11.51
N GLY A 92 -3.68 14.15 -11.21
CA GLY A 92 -3.13 13.04 -11.97
C GLY A 92 -1.71 12.67 -11.52
N LYS A 93 -1.17 11.62 -12.14
CA LYS A 93 0.21 11.21 -11.90
C LYS A 93 1.18 12.22 -12.54
N PRO A 94 2.34 12.47 -11.91
CA PRO A 94 3.33 13.38 -12.48
C PRO A 94 3.83 12.87 -13.85
N ALA A 95 3.97 13.79 -14.81
CA ALA A 95 4.34 13.48 -16.18
C ALA A 95 5.82 13.10 -16.30
N VAL A 96 6.13 12.11 -17.15
CA VAL A 96 7.50 11.75 -17.51
C VAL A 96 7.85 12.49 -18.80
N GLU A 97 8.81 13.42 -18.75
CA GLU A 97 9.42 13.96 -19.96
C GLU A 97 10.28 12.87 -20.59
N ILE A 98 9.70 12.11 -21.52
CA ILE A 98 10.45 11.19 -22.36
C ILE A 98 11.06 12.05 -23.46
N GLY A 99 12.34 12.42 -23.31
CA GLY A 99 13.10 13.20 -24.28
C GLY A 99 13.20 12.49 -25.63
N GLY A 100 12.21 12.73 -26.47
CA GLY A 100 12.20 12.40 -27.88
C GLY A 100 11.19 13.31 -28.57
N ASP A 101 11.62 14.03 -29.59
CA ASP A 101 10.79 14.80 -30.52
C ASP A 101 9.82 13.88 -31.28
N ALA A 102 8.86 13.31 -30.58
CA ALA A 102 7.67 12.72 -31.14
C ALA A 102 6.52 13.66 -30.79
N ALA A 103 6.28 14.60 -31.71
CA ALA A 103 5.02 15.31 -31.79
C ALA A 103 3.85 14.33 -31.55
N PRO A 104 2.77 14.75 -30.86
CA PRO A 104 1.63 13.89 -30.60
C PRO A 104 0.84 13.68 -31.90
N MET A 105 1.33 12.78 -32.77
CA MET A 105 0.59 12.29 -33.92
C MET A 105 -0.24 11.06 -33.54
N LEU A 106 -1.07 11.21 -32.51
CA LEU A 106 -2.22 10.34 -32.30
C LEU A 106 -3.48 11.21 -32.34
N PRO A 107 -4.12 11.34 -33.53
CA PRO A 107 -5.40 11.98 -33.62
C PRO A 107 -6.45 11.07 -33.00
N PHE A 108 -7.26 11.64 -32.11
CA PHE A 108 -8.71 11.42 -32.19
C PHE A 108 -9.18 9.97 -31.96
N MET A 109 -8.90 9.40 -30.79
CA MET A 109 -9.72 8.30 -30.28
C MET A 109 -10.68 8.89 -29.26
N MET A 110 -11.94 9.02 -29.68
CA MET A 110 -13.09 9.59 -28.98
C MET A 110 -13.00 9.46 -27.45
N ARG A 111 -12.87 10.60 -26.77
CA ARG A 111 -13.42 10.76 -25.42
C ARG A 111 -14.93 10.87 -25.62
N PRO A 112 -15.76 9.89 -25.19
CA PRO A 112 -17.20 10.05 -25.29
C PRO A 112 -17.57 11.27 -24.45
N THR A 113 -18.05 12.32 -25.13
CA THR A 113 -18.59 13.53 -24.50
C THR A 113 -20.01 13.20 -24.03
N SER A 114 -20.15 12.39 -22.97
CA SER A 114 -21.40 12.35 -22.23
C SER A 114 -21.45 13.59 -21.35
N ASN A 115 -22.12 14.63 -21.86
CA ASN A 115 -22.22 15.96 -21.27
C ASN A 115 -23.18 16.09 -20.08
N ASP A 116 -23.70 14.99 -19.50
CA ASP A 116 -24.80 15.06 -18.53
C ASP A 116 -24.47 14.58 -17.11
N THR A 117 -23.21 14.28 -16.80
CA THR A 117 -22.79 14.12 -15.41
C THR A 117 -21.56 14.97 -15.15
N ILE A 118 -21.61 15.83 -14.14
CA ILE A 118 -20.41 16.12 -13.37
C ILE A 118 -20.01 14.75 -12.83
N SER A 119 -19.20 14.03 -13.61
CA SER A 119 -18.86 12.63 -13.38
C SER A 119 -18.45 12.49 -11.93
N VAL A 120 -18.91 11.48 -11.20
CA VAL A 120 -18.50 11.23 -9.80
C VAL A 120 -16.98 11.35 -9.62
N THR A 121 -16.22 11.05 -10.68
CA THR A 121 -14.77 11.27 -10.76
C THR A 121 -14.33 12.73 -10.64
N GLU A 122 -15.06 13.70 -11.20
CA GLU A 122 -14.82 15.14 -11.06
C GLU A 122 -15.14 15.64 -9.66
N GLU A 123 -16.22 15.16 -9.03
CA GLU A 123 -16.51 15.54 -7.63
C GLU A 123 -15.36 15.11 -6.71
N VAL A 124 -14.89 13.88 -6.88
CA VAL A 124 -13.75 13.32 -6.14
C VAL A 124 -12.46 14.09 -6.45
N ARG A 125 -12.23 14.49 -7.71
CA ARG A 125 -11.09 15.36 -8.09
C ARG A 125 -11.17 16.72 -7.40
N LEU A 126 -12.33 17.37 -7.42
CA LEU A 126 -12.52 18.68 -6.78
C LEU A 126 -12.32 18.60 -5.27
N GLU A 127 -12.83 17.55 -4.64
CA GLU A 127 -12.63 17.32 -3.20
C GLU A 127 -11.15 17.09 -2.87
N ALA A 128 -10.45 16.26 -3.65
CA ALA A 128 -9.01 16.08 -3.50
C ALA A 128 -8.22 17.38 -3.70
N ARG A 129 -8.60 18.21 -4.67
CA ARG A 129 -7.98 19.53 -4.92
C ARG A 129 -8.13 20.49 -3.74
N ARG A 130 -9.24 20.45 -2.99
CA ARG A 130 -9.42 21.27 -1.78
C ARG A 130 -8.34 20.99 -0.74
N TYR A 131 -7.90 19.73 -0.63
CA TYR A 131 -6.87 19.31 0.33
C TYR A 131 -5.44 19.32 -0.23
N ALA A 132 -5.23 19.75 -1.47
CA ALA A 132 -3.93 19.71 -2.12
C ALA A 132 -2.87 20.55 -1.41
N ASN A 133 -3.22 21.77 -0.99
CA ASN A 133 -2.30 22.65 -0.26
C ASN A 133 -1.87 22.04 1.08
N LEU A 134 -2.77 21.32 1.74
CA LEU A 134 -2.48 20.60 2.97
C LEU A 134 -1.49 19.46 2.69
N ALA A 135 -1.75 18.65 1.66
CA ALA A 135 -0.86 17.56 1.24
C ALA A 135 0.56 18.05 0.85
N ILE A 136 0.66 19.19 0.15
CA ILE A 136 1.97 19.79 -0.19
C ILE A 136 2.69 20.25 1.08
N LYS A 137 1.98 20.93 2.00
CA LYS A 137 2.56 21.38 3.27
C LYS A 137 3.04 20.20 4.11
N THR A 138 2.29 19.11 4.21
CA THR A 138 2.73 17.92 4.98
C THR A 138 3.99 17.30 4.38
N LEU A 139 4.04 17.14 3.05
CA LEU A 139 5.26 16.68 2.36
C LEU A 139 6.45 17.61 2.62
N HIS A 140 6.25 18.92 2.55
CA HIS A 140 7.30 19.89 2.83
C HIS A 140 7.80 19.81 4.28
N THR A 141 6.89 19.69 5.25
CA THR A 141 7.27 19.54 6.67
C THR A 141 8.05 18.25 6.92
N ILE A 142 7.70 17.15 6.26
CA ILE A 142 8.45 15.89 6.38
C ILE A 142 9.79 15.98 5.65
N ALA A 143 9.86 16.66 4.51
CA ALA A 143 11.11 16.85 3.77
C ALA A 143 12.13 17.72 4.52
N THR A 144 11.67 18.63 5.39
CA THR A 144 12.54 19.56 6.13
C THR A 144 12.84 19.10 7.55
N ASN A 145 11.84 18.57 8.25
CA ASN A 145 11.91 18.24 9.67
C ASN A 145 11.60 16.75 9.96
N GLY A 146 11.57 15.90 8.94
CA GLY A 146 11.24 14.48 9.10
C GLY A 146 12.28 13.75 9.94
N ALA A 147 11.81 12.84 10.79
CA ALA A 147 12.67 12.06 11.68
C ALA A 147 13.41 10.94 10.93
N SER A 148 12.84 10.43 9.83
CA SER A 148 13.43 9.36 9.04
C SER A 148 14.02 9.88 7.73
N GLU A 149 15.31 9.63 7.48
CA GLU A 149 15.98 9.99 6.23
C GLU A 149 15.27 9.41 5.00
N THR A 150 14.77 8.17 5.11
CA THR A 150 14.00 7.53 4.02
C THR A 150 12.69 8.26 3.76
N ALA A 151 12.01 8.73 4.81
CA ALA A 151 10.78 9.50 4.68
C ALA A 151 11.07 10.88 4.06
N VAL A 152 12.10 11.57 4.56
CA VAL A 152 12.61 12.85 4.03
C VAL A 152 12.90 12.74 2.54
N ALA A 153 13.73 11.77 2.12
CA ALA A 153 14.08 11.56 0.72
C ALA A 153 12.85 11.26 -0.14
N SER A 154 11.92 10.43 0.36
CA SER A 154 10.71 10.07 -0.37
C SER A 154 9.69 11.21 -0.49
N ALA A 155 9.65 12.12 0.49
CA ALA A 155 8.82 13.32 0.48
C ALA A 155 9.43 14.41 -0.43
N ALA A 156 10.73 14.64 -0.33
CA ALA A 156 11.48 15.55 -1.21
C ALA A 156 11.31 15.13 -2.69
N LYS A 157 11.51 13.84 -2.99
CA LYS A 157 11.27 13.29 -4.33
C LYS A 157 9.83 13.53 -4.79
N ALA A 158 8.85 13.32 -3.92
CA ALA A 158 7.44 13.50 -4.26
C ALA A 158 7.08 14.94 -4.65
N LEU A 159 7.75 15.93 -4.04
CA LEU A 159 7.60 17.34 -4.38
C LEU A 159 8.26 17.64 -5.73
N LEU A 160 9.48 17.15 -5.95
CA LEU A 160 10.22 17.34 -7.19
C LEU A 160 9.49 16.72 -8.39
N ASP A 161 9.06 15.47 -8.28
CA ASP A 161 8.33 14.76 -9.32
C ASP A 161 7.08 15.54 -9.78
N ARG A 162 6.43 16.29 -8.88
CA ARG A 162 5.22 17.07 -9.18
C ARG A 162 5.50 18.48 -9.67
N GLY A 163 6.55 19.13 -9.17
CA GLY A 163 6.90 20.50 -9.56
C GLY A 163 7.69 20.57 -10.85
N LEU A 164 8.54 19.58 -11.11
CA LEU A 164 9.49 19.56 -12.23
C LEU A 164 9.28 18.36 -13.18
N GLY A 165 8.28 17.53 -12.92
CA GLY A 165 8.08 16.28 -13.64
C GLY A 165 8.96 15.15 -13.10
N THR A 166 8.64 13.91 -13.50
CA THR A 166 9.44 12.75 -13.12
C THR A 166 10.65 12.62 -14.03
N VAL A 167 11.82 12.36 -13.44
CA VAL A 167 13.03 12.04 -14.20
C VAL A 167 12.82 10.73 -14.97
N GLY A 168 12.99 10.78 -16.29
CA GLY A 168 12.92 9.60 -17.15
C GLY A 168 13.92 8.52 -16.73
N LYS A 169 13.54 7.25 -16.85
CA LYS A 169 14.49 6.14 -16.66
C LYS A 169 15.53 6.22 -17.77
N ALA A 170 16.82 6.29 -17.42
CA ALA A 170 17.90 6.22 -18.38
C ALA A 170 17.75 4.94 -19.23
N ARG A 171 17.54 5.09 -20.54
CA ARG A 171 17.56 3.96 -21.47
C ARG A 171 19.03 3.61 -21.70
N MET A 172 19.49 2.53 -21.12
CA MET A 172 20.77 1.92 -21.50
C MET A 172 20.64 1.48 -22.97
N ILE A 173 21.64 1.81 -23.79
CA ILE A 173 21.72 1.37 -25.20
C ILE A 173 21.63 -0.15 -25.21
N GLU A 174 20.77 -0.68 -26.08
CA GLU A 174 20.28 -2.06 -26.06
C GLU A 174 21.40 -3.10 -26.19
N ASP A 175 22.54 -2.71 -26.77
CA ASP A 175 23.74 -3.53 -26.98
C ASP A 175 24.55 -3.85 -25.70
N GLN A 176 24.21 -3.24 -24.55
CA GLN A 176 24.93 -3.48 -23.28
C GLN A 176 24.16 -4.33 -22.27
N LYS A 177 23.01 -4.91 -22.63
CA LYS A 177 22.37 -5.91 -21.77
C LYS A 177 23.13 -7.24 -21.94
N PRO A 178 23.89 -7.73 -20.94
CA PRO A 178 24.30 -9.13 -20.99
C PRO A 178 23.02 -9.94 -21.00
N ASP A 179 22.85 -10.78 -22.03
CA ASP A 179 21.78 -11.76 -22.05
C ASP A 179 21.83 -12.52 -20.74
N ARG A 180 20.80 -12.33 -19.90
CA ARG A 180 20.67 -13.08 -18.65
C ARG A 180 20.32 -14.51 -19.03
N LEU A 181 21.35 -15.30 -19.31
CA LEU A 181 21.25 -16.73 -19.53
C LEU A 181 20.49 -17.33 -18.35
N GLY A 182 19.49 -18.17 -18.62
CA GLY A 182 18.74 -18.82 -17.56
C GLY A 182 19.68 -19.64 -16.69
N LYS A 183 19.40 -19.75 -15.38
CA LYS A 183 20.26 -20.49 -14.41
C LYS A 183 20.66 -21.90 -14.89
N LYS A 184 19.83 -22.57 -15.69
CA LYS A 184 20.14 -23.90 -16.26
C LYS A 184 21.21 -23.86 -17.35
N GLU A 185 21.31 -22.76 -18.07
CA GLU A 185 22.24 -22.56 -19.18
C GLU A 185 23.59 -22.05 -18.69
N GLU A 186 23.61 -21.23 -17.63
CA GLU A 186 24.82 -20.88 -16.89
C GLU A 186 25.49 -22.14 -16.30
N ILE A 187 24.71 -23.05 -15.70
CA ILE A 187 25.23 -24.31 -15.16
C ILE A 187 25.76 -25.21 -16.29
N ARG A 188 25.09 -25.27 -17.45
CA ARG A 188 25.58 -26.05 -18.59
C ARG A 188 26.85 -25.47 -19.18
N ARG A 189 26.96 -24.14 -19.35
CA ARG A 189 28.18 -23.50 -19.84
C ARG A 189 29.32 -23.65 -18.85
N ALA A 190 29.08 -23.45 -17.56
CA ALA A 190 30.08 -23.69 -16.51
C ALA A 190 30.52 -25.16 -16.48
N ALA A 191 29.61 -26.12 -16.69
CA ALA A 191 29.97 -27.54 -16.80
C ALA A 191 30.83 -27.82 -18.04
N VAL A 192 30.49 -27.24 -19.20
CA VAL A 192 31.27 -27.37 -20.44
C VAL A 192 32.66 -26.73 -20.31
N GLU A 193 32.74 -25.56 -19.68
CA GLU A 193 33.99 -24.83 -19.44
C GLU A 193 34.87 -25.50 -18.39
N ALA A 194 34.27 -26.11 -17.36
CA ALA A 194 34.96 -26.97 -16.39
C ALA A 194 35.48 -28.27 -17.01
N THR A 195 34.77 -28.84 -18.01
CA THR A 195 35.29 -29.99 -18.77
C THR A 195 36.38 -29.60 -19.76
N ALA A 196 36.33 -28.39 -20.33
CA ALA A 196 37.32 -27.88 -21.27
C ALA A 196 38.66 -27.49 -20.60
N SER A 197 38.62 -27.10 -19.32
CA SER A 197 39.80 -26.76 -18.52
C SER A 197 40.53 -27.97 -17.91
N GLY A 198 40.07 -29.21 -18.19
CA GLY A 198 40.86 -30.44 -17.95
C GLY A 198 41.09 -30.82 -16.48
N ILE A 199 40.38 -30.22 -15.52
CA ILE A 199 40.65 -30.43 -14.08
C ILE A 199 39.71 -31.49 -13.44
N PHE A 200 38.65 -31.96 -14.12
CA PHE A 200 37.76 -32.96 -13.54
C PHE A 200 37.16 -33.91 -14.58
N SER A 201 37.51 -35.20 -14.53
CA SER A 201 36.69 -36.26 -15.14
C SER A 201 35.50 -36.56 -14.24
N PRO A 202 34.26 -36.59 -14.75
CA PRO A 202 33.12 -36.98 -13.91
C PRO A 202 33.25 -38.46 -13.50
N ARG A 203 33.11 -38.74 -12.19
CA ARG A 203 33.01 -40.13 -11.70
C ARG A 203 31.82 -40.82 -12.39
N GLN A 204 32.07 -42.00 -12.96
CA GLN A 204 31.00 -42.83 -13.51
C GLN A 204 29.94 -43.11 -12.42
N PRO A 205 28.64 -43.03 -12.76
CA PRO A 205 27.58 -43.42 -11.83
C PRO A 205 27.64 -44.93 -11.55
N PRO A 206 27.27 -45.37 -10.33
CA PRO A 206 27.35 -46.78 -9.96
C PRO A 206 26.46 -47.63 -10.86
N ARG A 207 27.05 -48.69 -11.41
CA ARG A 207 26.39 -49.64 -12.31
C ARG A 207 25.41 -50.49 -11.49
N ASN A 208 24.11 -50.31 -11.70
CA ASN A 208 23.06 -51.08 -11.04
C ASN A 208 23.25 -52.59 -11.32
N PRO A 209 23.39 -53.46 -10.30
CA PRO A 209 23.56 -54.89 -10.49
C PRO A 209 22.19 -55.60 -10.52
N VAL A 210 21.33 -55.29 -11.51
CA VAL A 210 20.11 -56.09 -11.74
C VAL A 210 19.82 -56.16 -13.25
N ALA A 211 20.56 -57.00 -13.96
CA ALA A 211 20.15 -57.54 -15.27
C ALA A 211 21.08 -58.70 -15.65
N ARG A 212 20.94 -59.84 -14.96
CA ARG A 212 21.39 -61.13 -15.49
C ARG A 212 20.37 -62.19 -15.08
N ALA A 213 19.27 -62.23 -15.83
CA ALA A 213 18.33 -63.33 -15.84
C ALA A 213 17.66 -63.34 -17.21
N GLN A 214 18.21 -64.20 -18.09
CA GLN A 214 17.60 -64.98 -19.17
C GLN A 214 18.66 -65.23 -20.26
#